data_AF-A0A519KXL6-F1
#
_entry.id   AF-A0A519KXL6-F1
#
_cell.length_a   1.000
_cell.length_b   1.000
_cell.length_c   1.000
_cell.angle_alpha   90.00
_cell.angle_beta   90.00
_cell.angle_gamma   90.00
#
_symmetry.space_group_name_H-M   'P 1'
#
loop_
_entity.id
_entity.type
_entity.pdbx_description
1 polymer ?
#
loop_
_entity_poly.entity_id
_entity_poly.type
_entity_poly.pdbx_seq_one_letter_code
_entity_poly.pdbx_strand_id
1 'polypeptide(L)'
;MSQKIPYIRVGTTYYKVIEKPLISGDKTSVLVRWNRETIVSDHGKTYVSNVPKFDGFCCIPEHLNYQQIVQGFYNIYNEIPFHPSSETGDLKCKIPFSLNFVAHIFGEQLEMGLDYLKILLQFPTQILP
;
A
#
# COMPACT_ATOMS: atom_id res chain seq x y z
N MET A 1 -22.40 -0.33 10.53
CA MET A 1 -21.18 -0.31 9.71
C MET A 1 -21.21 0.97 8.89
N SER A 2 -20.42 1.99 9.24
CA SER A 2 -20.38 3.23 8.45
C SER A 2 -19.90 2.91 7.03
N GLN A 3 -20.75 3.15 6.04
CA GLN A 3 -20.37 3.00 4.64
C GLN A 3 -19.19 3.95 4.37
N LYS A 4 -18.03 3.39 4.03
CA LYS A 4 -16.85 4.16 3.67
C LYS A 4 -17.15 4.88 2.35
N ILE A 5 -17.09 6.21 2.36
CA ILE A 5 -17.24 7.02 1.13
C ILE A 5 -16.08 6.63 0.20
N PRO A 6 -16.35 6.09 -1.01
CA PRO A 6 -15.31 5.60 -1.91
C PRO A 6 -14.64 6.74 -2.69
N TYR A 7 -14.96 7.99 -2.38
CA TYR A 7 -14.45 9.18 -3.03
C TYR A 7 -13.49 9.92 -2.11
N ILE A 8 -12.50 10.56 -2.71
CA ILE A 8 -11.62 11.53 -2.04
C ILE A 8 -11.51 12.77 -2.92
N ARG A 9 -11.19 13.91 -2.32
CA ARG A 9 -10.81 15.12 -3.04
C ARG A 9 -9.36 15.45 -2.72
N VAL A 10 -8.52 15.53 -3.74
CA VAL A 10 -7.12 15.92 -3.61
C VAL A 10 -6.92 17.22 -4.37
N GLY A 11 -6.55 18.27 -3.64
CA GLY A 11 -6.59 19.65 -4.13
C GLY A 11 -8.01 20.01 -4.61
N THR A 12 -8.13 20.30 -5.90
CA THR A 12 -9.40 20.66 -6.56
C THR A 12 -10.10 19.50 -7.26
N THR A 13 -9.47 18.33 -7.33
CA THR A 13 -9.93 17.20 -8.13
C THR A 13 -10.53 16.10 -7.24
N TYR A 14 -11.65 15.51 -7.68
CA TYR A 14 -12.23 14.35 -7.04
C TYR A 14 -11.71 13.06 -7.67
N TYR A 15 -11.57 12.02 -6.85
CA TYR A 15 -11.17 10.69 -7.23
C TYR A 15 -12.11 9.68 -6.59
N LYS A 16 -12.23 8.51 -7.22
CA LYS A 16 -12.94 7.34 -6.69
C LYS A 16 -11.95 6.18 -6.58
N VAL A 17 -11.93 5.53 -5.42
CA VAL A 17 -11.28 4.24 -5.22
C VAL A 17 -12.18 3.18 -5.83
N ILE A 18 -11.69 2.46 -6.83
CA ILE A 18 -12.42 1.41 -7.53
C ILE A 18 -11.63 0.10 -7.54
N GLU A 19 -12.34 -1.01 -7.57
CA GLU A 19 -11.76 -2.34 -7.78
C GLU A 19 -11.74 -2.65 -9.28
N LYS A 20 -10.57 -2.55 -9.89
CA LYS A 20 -10.35 -2.85 -11.30
C LYS A 20 -10.06 -4.35 -11.47
N PRO A 21 -10.84 -5.08 -12.29
CA PRO A 21 -10.54 -6.48 -12.59
C PRO A 21 -9.27 -6.61 -13.45
N LEU A 22 -8.49 -7.66 -13.18
CA LEU A 22 -7.29 -8.04 -13.92
C LEU A 22 -7.56 -9.29 -14.77
N ILE A 23 -6.69 -9.53 -15.77
CA ILE A 23 -6.76 -10.71 -16.66
C ILE A 23 -6.62 -12.01 -15.86
N SER A 24 -5.94 -12.00 -14.71
CA SER A 24 -5.83 -13.15 -13.81
C SER A 24 -7.15 -13.54 -13.12
N GLY A 25 -8.19 -12.70 -13.21
CA GLY A 25 -9.43 -12.85 -12.43
C GLY A 25 -9.39 -12.12 -11.08
N ASP A 26 -8.22 -11.65 -10.65
CA ASP A 26 -8.06 -10.84 -9.45
C ASP A 26 -8.60 -9.41 -9.63
N LYS A 27 -8.67 -8.66 -8.54
CA LYS A 27 -9.00 -7.23 -8.54
C LYS A 27 -7.87 -6.43 -7.91
N THR A 28 -7.69 -5.20 -8.40
CA THR A 28 -6.73 -4.25 -7.85
C THR A 28 -7.43 -2.92 -7.56
N SER A 29 -7.14 -2.36 -6.38
CA SER A 29 -7.69 -1.07 -5.98
C SER A 29 -6.94 0.06 -6.70
N VAL A 30 -7.67 0.92 -7.41
CA VAL A 30 -7.09 2.06 -8.14
C VAL A 30 -7.88 3.34 -7.90
N LEU A 31 -7.16 4.46 -7.87
CA LEU A 31 -7.75 5.79 -7.82
C LEU A 31 -7.99 6.32 -9.24
N VAL A 32 -9.25 6.60 -9.56
CA VAL A 32 -9.64 7.16 -10.86
C VAL A 32 -10.23 8.54 -10.66
N ARG A 33 -9.81 9.49 -11.49
CA ARG A 33 -10.38 10.85 -11.51
C ARG A 33 -11.89 10.76 -11.74
N TRP A 34 -12.65 11.46 -10.91
CA TRP A 34 -14.10 11.49 -10.97
C TRP A 34 -14.59 12.92 -11.10
N ASN A 35 -15.64 13.12 -11.88
CA ASN A 35 -16.25 14.42 -12.05
C ASN A 35 -17.18 14.73 -10.84
N ARG A 36 -17.16 15.96 -10.33
CA ARG A 36 -17.96 16.39 -9.17
C ARG A 36 -19.45 16.36 -9.47
N GLU A 37 -19.85 16.86 -10.63
CA GLU A 37 -21.23 16.90 -11.09
C GLU A 37 -21.82 15.48 -11.18
N THR A 38 -21.04 14.48 -11.61
CA THR A 38 -21.44 13.07 -11.58
C THR A 38 -21.69 12.59 -10.15
N ILE A 39 -20.81 12.90 -9.18
CA ILE A 39 -21.04 12.54 -7.76
C ILE A 39 -22.33 13.17 -7.24
N VAL A 40 -22.58 14.44 -7.59
CA VAL A 40 -23.81 15.15 -7.19
C VAL A 40 -25.04 14.53 -7.84
N SER A 41 -24.97 14.13 -9.10
CA SER A 41 -26.08 13.48 -9.81
C SER A 41 -26.40 12.10 -9.21
N ASP A 42 -25.37 11.33 -8.84
CA ASP A 42 -25.53 9.97 -8.35
C ASP A 42 -25.95 9.92 -6.86
N HIS A 43 -25.44 10.83 -6.03
CA HIS A 43 -25.58 10.76 -4.56
C HIS A 43 -26.20 12.00 -3.92
N GLY A 44 -26.44 13.07 -4.69
CA GLY A 44 -26.96 14.34 -4.21
C GLY A 44 -25.88 15.34 -3.78
N LYS A 45 -26.26 16.62 -3.67
CA LYS A 45 -25.33 17.74 -3.39
C LYS A 45 -24.68 17.67 -2.01
N THR A 46 -25.40 17.18 -1.01
CA THR A 46 -24.91 17.08 0.37
C THR A 46 -23.80 16.03 0.51
N TYR A 47 -23.81 15.00 -0.34
CA TYR A 47 -22.82 13.92 -0.32
C TYR A 47 -21.38 14.42 -0.53
N VAL A 48 -21.20 15.37 -1.46
CA VAL A 48 -19.88 15.96 -1.78
C VAL A 48 -19.25 16.65 -0.57
N SER A 49 -20.04 17.17 0.36
CA SER A 49 -19.53 17.83 1.56
C SER A 49 -18.85 16.86 2.52
N ASN A 50 -19.24 15.58 2.47
CA ASN A 50 -18.70 14.52 3.32
C ASN A 50 -17.47 13.83 2.72
N VAL A 51 -17.11 14.14 1.47
CA VAL A 51 -15.92 13.57 0.81
C VAL A 51 -14.66 14.06 1.50
N PRO A 52 -13.77 13.17 1.98
CA PRO A 52 -12.49 13.55 2.58
C PRO A 52 -11.66 14.43 1.65
N LYS A 53 -11.00 15.45 2.21
CA LYS A 53 -10.24 16.46 1.46
C LYS A 53 -8.79 16.42 1.89
N PHE A 54 -7.91 16.37 0.91
CA PHE A 54 -6.46 16.34 1.08
C PHE A 54 -5.82 17.42 0.22
N ASP A 55 -4.69 17.95 0.65
CA ASP A 55 -4.00 19.05 -0.06
C ASP A 55 -3.27 18.55 -1.30
N GLY A 56 -2.78 17.31 -1.26
CA GLY A 56 -2.05 16.69 -2.36
C GLY A 56 -1.88 15.19 -2.18
N PHE A 57 -1.16 14.58 -3.12
CA PHE A 57 -0.63 13.23 -2.97
C PHE A 57 0.77 13.29 -2.38
N CYS A 58 1.14 12.27 -1.61
CA CYS A 58 2.50 12.00 -1.19
C CYS A 58 2.84 10.53 -1.44
N CYS A 59 4.14 10.19 -1.46
CA CYS A 59 4.59 8.81 -1.51
C CYS A 59 5.60 8.62 -0.38
N ILE A 60 5.10 8.27 0.80
CA ILE A 60 5.92 8.03 1.98
C ILE A 60 5.97 6.51 2.19
N PRO A 61 7.08 5.85 1.84
CA PRO A 61 7.21 4.42 1.98
C PRO A 61 7.46 4.06 3.44
N GLU A 62 6.49 3.36 4.05
CA GLU A 62 6.66 2.76 5.37
C GLU A 62 5.91 1.43 5.40
N HIS A 63 6.65 0.33 5.45
CA HIS A 63 6.08 -1.02 5.31
C HIS A 63 5.42 -1.53 6.60
N LEU A 64 6.00 -1.20 7.75
CA LEU A 64 5.58 -1.75 9.05
C LEU A 64 4.51 -0.89 9.74
N ASN A 65 4.57 0.42 9.52
CA ASN A 65 3.66 1.40 10.13
C ASN A 65 2.99 2.25 9.05
N TYR A 66 2.47 1.60 8.01
CA TYR A 66 1.87 2.30 6.88
C TYR A 66 0.78 3.28 7.32
N GLN A 67 0.81 4.48 6.74
CA GLN A 67 -0.23 5.49 6.93
C GLN A 67 -0.78 5.94 5.58
N GLN A 68 -2.10 5.77 5.42
CA GLN A 68 -2.83 6.24 4.24
C GLN A 68 -2.90 7.77 4.16
N ILE A 69 -2.84 8.45 5.30
CA ILE A 69 -2.97 9.91 5.42
C ILE A 69 -1.77 10.43 6.20
N VAL A 70 -0.98 11.30 5.57
CA VAL A 70 0.23 11.89 6.17
C VAL A 70 0.11 13.41 6.10
N GLN A 71 -0.01 14.07 7.25
CA GLN A 71 -0.04 15.54 7.35
C GLN A 71 -1.04 16.24 6.39
N GLY A 72 -2.22 15.65 6.16
CA GLY A 72 -3.23 16.18 5.24
C GLY A 72 -3.05 15.81 3.76
N PHE A 73 -2.04 15.00 3.44
CA PHE A 73 -1.82 14.41 2.11
C PHE A 73 -2.31 12.97 2.05
N TYR A 74 -2.75 12.54 0.87
CA TYR A 74 -3.12 11.16 0.61
C TYR A 74 -1.89 10.38 0.12
N ASN A 75 -1.48 9.36 0.87
CA ASN A 75 -0.34 8.54 0.53
C ASN A 75 -0.71 7.55 -0.59
N ILE A 76 -0.01 7.61 -1.73
CA ILE A 76 -0.18 6.66 -2.85
C ILE A 76 0.74 5.45 -2.74
N TYR A 77 1.57 5.40 -1.70
CA TYR A 77 2.32 4.20 -1.37
C TYR A 77 1.36 3.06 -1.00
N ASN A 78 1.65 1.83 -1.42
CA ASN A 78 0.77 0.68 -1.18
C ASN A 78 1.17 -0.04 0.11
N GLU A 79 0.20 -0.27 0.99
CA GLU A 79 0.39 -1.10 2.17
C GLU A 79 0.81 -2.52 1.79
N ILE A 80 1.80 -3.07 2.50
CA ILE A 80 2.14 -4.48 2.40
C ILE A 80 1.11 -5.25 3.23
N PRO A 81 0.30 -6.16 2.63
CA PRO A 81 -0.79 -6.84 3.34
C PRO A 81 -0.30 -7.91 4.33
N PHE A 82 1.02 -8.13 4.42
CA PHE A 82 1.65 -9.11 5.28
C PHE A 82 2.57 -8.42 6.29
N HIS A 83 2.29 -8.62 7.57
CA HIS A 83 3.16 -8.17 8.64
C HIS A 83 4.12 -9.29 9.08
N PRO A 84 5.33 -8.94 9.57
CA PRO A 84 6.23 -9.92 10.17
C PRO A 84 5.54 -10.69 11.29
N SER A 85 5.65 -12.02 11.27
CA SER A 85 5.16 -12.86 12.35
C SER A 85 6.09 -12.74 13.58
N SER A 86 5.50 -12.77 14.77
CA SER A 86 6.22 -12.88 16.05
C SER A 86 6.56 -14.34 16.41
N GLU A 87 6.19 -15.32 15.57
CA GLU A 87 6.53 -16.72 15.81
C GLU A 87 8.04 -16.96 15.65
N THR A 88 8.69 -17.36 16.73
CA THR A 88 10.12 -17.76 16.74
C THR A 88 10.30 -19.27 16.50
N GLY A 89 9.27 -19.97 16.04
CA GLY A 89 9.37 -21.39 15.66
C GLY A 89 10.34 -21.60 14.50
N ASP A 90 10.63 -22.86 14.16
CA ASP A 90 11.60 -23.20 13.10
C ASP A 90 11.06 -22.84 11.69
N LEU A 91 11.05 -21.53 11.39
CA LEU A 91 10.66 -20.94 10.11
C LEU A 91 11.53 -21.49 8.98
N LYS A 92 12.76 -21.91 9.26
CA LYS A 92 13.65 -22.48 8.25
C LYS A 92 13.05 -23.76 7.64
N CYS A 93 12.36 -24.56 8.45
CA CYS A 93 11.63 -25.74 7.99
C CYS A 93 10.35 -25.39 7.20
N LYS A 94 9.75 -24.22 7.41
CA LYS A 94 8.49 -23.80 6.74
C LYS A 94 8.72 -23.23 5.33
N ILE A 95 9.88 -22.62 5.07
CA ILE A 95 10.20 -21.94 3.80
C ILE A 95 11.54 -22.37 3.16
N PRO A 96 11.80 -23.69 3.02
CA PRO A 96 13.11 -24.18 2.57
C PRO A 96 13.49 -23.68 1.18
N PHE A 97 12.53 -23.57 0.26
CA PHE A 97 12.78 -23.08 -1.10
C PHE A 97 13.19 -21.61 -1.15
N SER A 98 12.53 -20.75 -0.35
CA SER A 98 12.87 -19.33 -0.27
C SER A 98 14.28 -19.14 0.31
N LEU A 99 14.63 -19.90 1.35
CA LEU A 99 15.98 -19.83 1.93
C LEU A 99 17.06 -20.34 0.98
N ASN A 100 16.80 -21.44 0.26
CA ASN A 100 17.72 -21.94 -0.76
C ASN A 100 17.91 -20.94 -1.90
N PHE A 101 16.87 -20.21 -2.29
CA PHE A 101 16.96 -19.17 -3.30
C PHE A 101 17.84 -17.99 -2.83
N VAL A 102 17.66 -17.52 -1.60
CA VAL A 102 18.55 -16.50 -1.01
C VAL A 102 19.98 -17.03 -0.92
N ALA A 103 20.18 -18.27 -0.47
CA ALA A 103 21.51 -18.89 -0.40
C ALA A 103 22.16 -19.02 -1.79
N HIS A 104 21.38 -19.26 -2.84
CA HIS A 104 21.88 -19.31 -4.20
C HIS A 104 22.35 -17.92 -4.69
N ILE A 105 21.63 -16.85 -4.36
CA ILE A 105 21.98 -15.47 -4.75
C ILE A 105 23.22 -14.98 -3.99
N PHE A 106 23.26 -15.20 -2.67
CA PHE A 106 24.29 -14.64 -1.78
C PHE A 106 25.46 -15.61 -1.50
N GLY A 107 25.37 -16.87 -1.91
CA GLY A 107 26.41 -17.89 -1.70
C GLY A 107 26.75 -18.08 -0.23
N GLU A 108 28.04 -17.94 0.09
CA GLU A 108 28.56 -18.02 1.47
C GLU A 108 28.03 -16.88 2.38
N GLN A 109 27.49 -15.81 1.78
CA GLN A 109 27.01 -14.61 2.48
C GLN A 109 25.50 -14.67 2.81
N LEU A 110 24.92 -15.85 2.99
CA LEU A 110 23.48 -16.04 3.24
C LEU A 110 22.93 -15.12 4.35
N GLU A 111 23.58 -15.06 5.50
CA GLU A 111 23.11 -14.23 6.63
C GLU A 111 23.09 -12.74 6.26
N MET A 112 24.10 -12.24 5.54
CA MET A 112 24.09 -10.87 5.02
C MET A 112 22.96 -10.64 4.01
N GLY A 113 22.62 -11.64 3.19
CA GLY A 113 21.47 -11.57 2.29
C GLY A 113 20.14 -11.46 3.02
N LEU A 114 20.00 -12.17 4.14
CA LEU A 114 18.80 -12.08 4.99
C LEU A 114 18.71 -10.72 5.69
N ASP A 115 19.83 -10.21 6.21
CA ASP A 115 19.91 -8.86 6.79
C ASP A 115 19.59 -7.79 5.75
N TYR A 116 20.08 -7.93 4.53
CA TYR A 116 19.76 -7.05 3.39
C TYR A 116 18.25 -6.97 3.14
N LEU A 117 17.57 -8.13 3.04
CA LEU A 117 16.12 -8.18 2.85
C LEU A 117 15.35 -7.58 4.03
N LYS A 118 15.83 -7.81 5.25
CA LYS A 118 15.24 -7.22 6.46
C LYS A 118 15.38 -5.69 6.46
N ILE A 119 16.54 -5.15 6.06
CA ILE A 119 16.76 -3.70 5.97
C ILE A 119 15.83 -3.09 4.93
N LEU A 120 15.66 -3.71 3.75
CA LEU A 120 14.70 -3.24 2.75
C LEU A 120 13.25 -3.23 3.28
N LEU A 121 12.90 -4.19 4.13
CA LEU A 121 11.58 -4.22 4.77
C LEU A 121 11.43 -3.11 5.81
N GLN A 122 12.42 -2.91 6.69
CA GLN A 122 12.35 -1.97 7.82
C GLN A 122 12.60 -0.51 7.41
N PHE A 123 13.47 -0.30 6.42
CA PHE A 123 13.97 1.00 5.99
C PHE A 123 13.89 1.13 4.47
N PRO A 124 12.69 1.24 3.89
CA PRO A 124 12.51 1.24 2.43
C PRO A 124 13.14 2.44 1.70
N THR A 125 13.52 3.48 2.42
CA THR A 125 14.24 4.65 1.88
C THR A 125 15.76 4.48 1.92
N GLN A 126 16.27 3.43 2.56
CA GLN A 126 17.70 3.18 2.69
C GLN A 126 18.27 2.80 1.33
N ILE A 127 19.26 3.56 0.86
CA ILE A 127 20.10 3.17 -0.27
C ILE A 127 21.15 2.21 0.27
N LEU A 128 21.18 1.00 -0.29
CA LEU A 128 22.14 -0.03 0.07
C LEU A 128 23.38 0.06 -0.87
N PRO A 129 24.59 -0.21 -0.35
CA PRO A 129 25.85 -0.07 -1.09
C PRO A 129 26.03 -1.11 -2.21
#